data_AF-A0A3C7VZC6-F1
#
_entry.id   AF-A0A3C7VZC6-F1
#
_cell.length_a   1.000
_cell.length_b   1.000
_cell.length_c   1.000
_cell.angle_alpha   90.00
_cell.angle_beta   90.00
_cell.angle_gamma   90.00
#
_symmetry.space_group_name_H-M   'P 1'
#
loop_
_entity.id
_entity.type
_entity.pdbx_description
1 polymer ?
#
loop_
_entity_poly.entity_id
_entity_poly.type
_entity_poly.pdbx_seq_one_letter_code
_entity_poly.pdbx_strand_id
1 'polypeptide(L)' 'KDLALSTGSACTSASVEPSYVLRALGLPDELAHSSLRFGLGRFTTAEEVEHAIAQVAASARALRPAAAISH' A
#
# COMPACT_ATOMS: atom_id res chain seq x y z
N LYS A 1 -17.68 0.90 13.89
CA LYS A 1 -18.03 -0.49 13.48
C LYS A 1 -17.13 -0.78 12.31
N ASP A 2 -15.88 -0.98 12.68
CA ASP A 2 -14.73 -0.67 11.85
C ASP A 2 -14.33 -1.93 11.10
N LEU A 3 -14.00 -1.75 9.83
CA LEU A 3 -13.33 -2.74 9.00
C LEU A 3 -12.27 -3.45 9.86
N ALA A 4 -12.21 -4.78 9.82
CA ALA A 4 -11.18 -5.57 10.49
C ALA A 4 -9.82 -5.32 9.82
N LEU A 5 -9.31 -4.10 9.95
CA LEU A 5 -7.94 -3.71 9.70
C LEU A 5 -7.18 -4.09 10.96
N SER A 6 -6.42 -5.18 10.87
CA SER A 6 -5.38 -5.43 11.86
C SER A 6 -4.47 -4.20 11.87
N THR A 7 -4.45 -3.46 12.98
CA THR A 7 -3.33 -2.59 13.36
C THR A 7 -2.10 -3.41 13.76
N GLY A 8 -2.06 -4.70 13.39
CA GLY A 8 -0.92 -5.58 13.45
C GLY A 8 0.26 -4.87 12.83
N SER A 9 1.07 -4.34 13.74
CA SER A 9 2.32 -3.65 13.54
C SER A 9 3.31 -4.61 12.90
N ALA A 10 3.17 -4.86 11.59
CA ALA A 10 4.28 -5.34 10.80
C ALA A 10 5.33 -4.23 10.59
N CYS A 11 5.09 -3.01 11.08
CA CYS A 11 5.98 -1.86 11.00
C CYS A 11 7.12 -1.84 12.04
N THR A 12 7.44 -2.95 12.71
CA THR A 12 8.73 -3.09 13.40
C THR A 12 9.60 -4.06 12.62
N SER A 13 10.19 -3.59 11.55
CA SER A 13 11.46 -4.14 11.07
C SER A 13 12.31 -3.00 10.54
N ALA A 14 13.33 -2.69 11.32
CA ALA A 14 14.44 -1.86 10.90
C ALA A 14 14.99 -2.39 9.57
N SER A 15 15.14 -1.48 8.61
CA SER A 15 15.65 -1.72 7.26
C SER A 15 14.80 -2.71 6.44
N VAL A 16 13.71 -2.21 5.84
CA VAL A 16 12.90 -2.98 4.89
C VAL A 16 13.61 -2.98 3.54
N GLU A 17 14.51 -3.95 3.30
CA GLU A 17 15.02 -4.22 1.96
C GLU A 17 13.87 -4.36 0.95
N PRO A 18 14.00 -3.82 -0.28
CA PRO A 18 12.92 -3.89 -1.26
C PRO A 18 12.63 -5.35 -1.64
N SER A 19 11.35 -5.63 -1.93
CA SER A 19 10.88 -6.98 -2.26
C SER A 19 11.74 -7.63 -3.34
N TYR A 20 12.39 -8.75 -3.03
CA TYR A 20 13.21 -9.49 -3.98
C TYR A 20 12.39 -9.98 -5.19
N VAL A 21 11.10 -10.25 -5.00
CA VAL A 21 10.19 -10.64 -6.10
C VAL A 21 9.98 -9.47 -7.04
N LEU A 22 9.72 -8.27 -6.51
CA LEU A 22 9.52 -7.08 -7.36
C LEU A 22 10.82 -6.70 -8.09
N ARG A 23 11.97 -6.83 -7.42
CA ARG A 23 13.29 -6.68 -8.08
C ARG A 23 13.50 -7.70 -9.19
N ALA A 24 13.16 -8.97 -8.97
CA ALA A 24 13.26 -10.02 -9.99
C ALA A 24 12.32 -9.78 -11.18
N LEU A 25 11.20 -9.08 -10.97
CA LEU A 25 10.31 -8.60 -12.03
C LEU A 25 10.82 -7.32 -12.73
N GLY A 26 11.97 -6.78 -12.31
CA GLY A 26 12.61 -5.62 -12.93
C GLY A 26 12.11 -4.27 -12.41
N LEU A 27 11.40 -4.22 -11.28
CA LEU A 27 10.99 -2.94 -10.70
C LEU A 27 12.19 -2.24 -10.05
N PRO A 28 12.39 -0.93 -10.27
CA PRO A 28 13.32 -0.11 -9.51
C PRO A 28 13.03 -0.16 -8.01
N ASP A 29 14.07 -0.04 -7.19
CA ASP A 29 13.96 -0.12 -5.73
C ASP A 29 12.97 0.91 -5.16
N GLU A 30 12.91 2.12 -5.72
CA GLU A 30 11.94 3.15 -5.31
C GLU A 30 10.48 2.69 -5.49
N LEU A 31 10.18 2.00 -6.59
CA LEU A 31 8.85 1.44 -6.87
C LEU A 31 8.59 0.19 -6.02
N ALA A 32 9.61 -0.62 -5.77
CA ALA A 32 9.49 -1.77 -4.89
C ALA A 32 9.22 -1.35 -3.43
N HIS A 33 9.83 -0.27 -2.95
CA HIS A 33 9.60 0.29 -1.61
C HIS A 33 8.24 0.98 -1.46
N SER A 34 7.70 1.55 -2.55
CA SER A 34 6.37 2.19 -2.55
C SER A 34 5.23 1.23 -2.91
N SER A 35 5.50 -0.07 -2.96
CA SER A 35 4.50 -1.09 -3.28
C SER A 35 3.60 -1.45 -2.08
N LEU A 36 2.31 -1.68 -2.35
CA LEU A 36 1.33 -2.18 -1.38
C LEU A 36 0.67 -3.46 -1.93
N ARG A 37 0.49 -4.47 -1.08
CA ARG A 37 -0.19 -5.72 -1.44
C ARG A 37 -1.51 -5.85 -0.68
N PHE A 38 -2.63 -5.85 -1.41
CA PHE A 38 -3.95 -6.12 -0.86
C PHE A 38 -4.33 -7.58 -1.08
N GLY A 39 -4.74 -8.26 -0.02
CA GLY A 39 -5.29 -9.61 -0.09
C GLY A 39 -6.81 -9.56 0.02
N LEU A 40 -7.52 -10.13 -0.95
CA LEU A 40 -8.98 -10.26 -0.92
C LEU A 40 -9.33 -11.73 -0.64
N GLY A 41 -10.36 -11.96 0.16
CA GLY A 41 -10.80 -13.30 0.56
C GLY A 41 -12.25 -13.57 0.21
N ARG A 42 -12.70 -14.81 0.49
CA ARG A 42 -14.09 -15.27 0.23
C ARG A 42 -15.17 -14.35 0.79
N PHE A 43 -14.87 -13.63 1.87
CA PHE A 43 -15.82 -12.78 2.58
C PHE A 43 -15.62 -11.29 2.31
N THR A 44 -14.68 -10.92 1.46
CA THR A 44 -14.47 -9.51 1.09
C THR A 44 -15.66 -9.03 0.27
N THR A 45 -16.24 -7.92 0.71
CA THR A 45 -17.39 -7.28 0.06
C THR A 45 -16.96 -6.08 -0.77
N ALA A 46 -17.80 -5.68 -1.72
CA ALA A 46 -17.56 -4.50 -2.54
C ALA A 46 -17.47 -3.21 -1.70
N GLU A 47 -18.27 -3.11 -0.63
CA GLU A 47 -18.26 -1.96 0.27
C GLU A 47 -16.92 -1.81 1.01
N GLU A 48 -16.34 -2.92 1.46
CA GLU A 48 -15.02 -2.92 2.09
C GLU A 48 -13.92 -2.51 1.11
N VAL A 49 -14.03 -2.93 -0.15
CA VAL A 49 -13.09 -2.53 -1.21
C VAL A 49 -13.21 -1.03 -1.48
N GLU A 50 -14.43 -0.49 -1.60
CA GLU A 50 -14.65 0.94 -1.81
C GLU A 50 -14.10 1.77 -0.65
N HIS A 51 -14.29 1.30 0.58
CA HIS A 51 -13.74 1.93 1.76
C HIS A 51 -12.20 1.95 1.74
N ALA A 52 -11.57 0.81 1.40
CA ALA A 52 -10.12 0.72 1.28
C ALA A 52 -9.57 1.65 0.19
N ILE A 53 -10.24 1.75 -0.97
CA ILE A 53 -9.88 2.68 -2.05
C ILE A 53 -9.90 4.12 -1.54
N ALA A 54 -10.98 4.53 -0.87
CA ALA A 54 -11.13 5.88 -0.35
C ALA A 54 -9.99 6.25 0.63
N GLN A 55 -9.66 5.34 1.55
CA GLN A 55 -8.59 5.53 2.53
C GLN A 55 -7.21 5.61 1.86
N VAL A 56 -6.86 4.65 1.01
CA VAL A 56 -5.56 4.61 0.33
C VAL A 56 -5.37 5.86 -0.52
N ALA A 57 -6.40 6.28 -1.26
CA ALA A 57 -6.35 7.48 -2.09
C ALA A 57 -6.18 8.75 -1.23
N ALA A 58 -6.84 8.84 -0.07
CA ALA A 58 -6.67 9.96 0.86
C ALA A 58 -5.24 10.00 1.42
N SER A 59 -4.71 8.87 1.88
CA SER A 59 -3.34 8.76 2.40
C SER A 59 -2.30 9.07 1.32
N ALA A 60 -2.45 8.54 0.11
CA ALA A 60 -1.54 8.80 -1.01
C ALA A 60 -1.55 10.30 -1.38
N ARG A 61 -2.71 10.96 -1.37
CA ARG A 61 -2.79 12.42 -1.58
C ARG A 61 -2.09 13.21 -0.48
N ALA A 62 -2.23 12.81 0.79
CA ALA A 62 -1.57 13.49 1.90
C ALA A 62 -0.05 13.34 1.89
N LEU A 63 0.47 12.20 1.40
CA LEU A 63 1.91 11.91 1.33
C LEU A 63 2.58 12.49 0.07
N ARG A 64 1.80 12.90 -0.93
CA ARG A 64 2.34 13.58 -2.13
C ARG A 64 2.48 15.08 -1.84
N PRO A 65 3.70 15.64 -1.77
CA PRO A 65 3.87 17.09 -1.79
C PRO A 65 3.33 17.63 -3.14
N ALA A 66 2.83 18.86 -3.15
CA ALA A 66 2.14 19.50 -4.28
C ALA A 66 2.94 19.61 -5.60
N ALA A 67 4.18 19.10 -5.67
CA ALA A 67 5.10 19.21 -6.79
C ALA A 67 5.67 17.83 -7.20
N ALA A 68 4.81 16.87 -7.58
CA ALA A 68 5.23 15.62 -8.23
C ALA A 68 4.41 15.35 -9.51
N ILE A 69 4.19 16.42 -10.28
CA ILE A 69 3.82 16.34 -11.69
C ILE A 69 4.92 17.08 -12.45
N SER A 70 6.05 16.41 -12.68
CA SER A 70 6.91 16.71 -13.82
C SER A 70 7.17 15.40 -14.52
N HIS A 71 6.69 15.35 -15.75
CA HIS A 71 7.05 14.38 -16.77
C HIS A 71 8.53 14.51 -17.15
#